data_AF-A0A7D5M138-F1
#
_entry.id   AF-A0A7D5M138-F1
#
_cell.length_a   1.000
_cell.length_b   1.000
_cell.length_c   1.000
_cell.angle_alpha   90.00
_cell.angle_beta   90.00
_cell.angle_gamma   90.00
#
_symmetry.space_group_name_H-M   'P 1'
#
loop_
_entity.id
_entity.type
_entity.pdbx_description
1 polymer ?
#
loop_
_entity_poly.entity_id
_entity_poly.type
_entity_poly.pdbx_seq_one_letter_code
_entity_poly.pdbx_strand_id
1 'polypeptide(L)'
;MTYIHSKCPYCEHGNPIVATRTLWLIHLAKHKEEIIEHLVAVSDECEFCSYPEMSASDKHAAAHYRWAHQKHELLEWAVDMLEEKTQLAE
;
A
#
# COMPACT_ATOMS: atom_id res chain seq x y z
N MET A 1 3.50 20.51 -8.41
CA MET A 1 2.63 19.42 -7.89
C MET A 1 2.93 18.20 -8.73
N THR A 2 3.34 17.11 -8.10
CA THR A 2 3.60 15.84 -8.78
C THR A 2 2.27 15.11 -8.99
N TYR A 3 2.08 14.62 -10.21
CA TYR A 3 0.92 13.79 -10.57
C TYR A 3 1.41 12.37 -10.79
N ILE A 4 0.64 11.43 -10.26
CA ILE A 4 0.90 9.99 -10.40
C ILE A 4 -0.10 9.49 -11.44
N HIS A 5 0.41 9.01 -12.56
CA HIS A 5 -0.37 8.35 -13.59
C HIS A 5 -0.20 6.85 -13.44
N SER A 6 -1.18 6.20 -12.82
CA SER A 6 -1.12 4.76 -12.57
C SER A 6 -2.51 4.13 -12.54
N LYS A 7 -2.56 2.82 -12.75
CA LYS A 7 -3.79 2.03 -12.53
C LYS A 7 -3.79 1.52 -11.10
N CYS A 8 -4.88 1.74 -10.36
CA CYS A 8 -5.01 1.20 -9.03
C CYS A 8 -4.98 -0.34 -9.08
N PRO A 9 -4.03 -1.01 -8.39
CA PRO A 9 -3.89 -2.47 -8.44
C PRO A 9 -5.01 -3.19 -7.68
N TYR A 10 -5.73 -2.48 -6.81
CA TYR A 10 -6.79 -3.01 -5.95
C TYR A 10 -8.20 -2.80 -6.53
N CYS A 11 -8.32 -2.10 -7.67
CA CYS A 11 -9.58 -1.94 -8.38
C CYS A 11 -9.73 -3.01 -9.47
N GLU A 12 -10.74 -3.87 -9.37
CA GLU A 12 -10.99 -4.97 -10.33
C GLU A 12 -11.10 -4.48 -11.80
N HIS A 13 -11.71 -3.31 -12.02
CA HIS A 13 -11.92 -2.73 -13.35
C HIS A 13 -11.52 -1.24 -13.44
N GLY A 14 -10.40 -0.88 -12.81
CA GLY A 14 -9.92 0.52 -12.81
C GLY A 14 -9.33 0.97 -14.15
N ASN A 15 -9.77 2.13 -14.65
CA ASN A 15 -9.02 2.89 -15.65
C ASN A 15 -7.76 3.51 -15.01
N PRO A 16 -6.72 3.84 -15.79
CA PRO A 16 -5.61 4.65 -15.30
C PRO A 16 -6.11 5.97 -14.72
N ILE A 17 -5.58 6.35 -13.56
CA ILE A 17 -5.92 7.57 -12.85
C ILE A 17 -4.71 8.50 -12.92
N VAL A 18 -4.92 9.75 -13.33
CA VAL A 18 -3.93 10.82 -13.19
C VAL A 18 -4.38 11.70 -12.04
N ALA A 19 -3.71 11.61 -10.91
CA ALA A 19 -4.11 12.32 -9.70
C ALA A 19 -2.90 12.73 -8.85
N THR A 20 -3.09 13.72 -7.99
CA THR A 20 -2.07 14.11 -7.01
C THR A 20 -1.94 13.06 -5.92
N ARG A 21 -0.81 13.06 -5.21
CA ARG A 21 -0.56 12.19 -4.04
C ARG A 21 -1.74 12.17 -3.05
N THR A 22 -2.28 13.35 -2.71
CA THR A 22 -3.43 13.48 -1.79
C THR A 22 -4.69 12.78 -2.30
N LEU A 23 -5.00 12.90 -3.59
CA LEU A 23 -6.15 12.23 -4.18
C LEU A 23 -5.95 10.70 -4.23
N TRP A 24 -4.71 10.25 -4.45
CA TRP A 24 -4.36 8.83 -4.35
C TRP A 24 -4.50 8.28 -2.93
N LEU A 25 -4.05 9.01 -1.91
CA LEU A 25 -4.27 8.64 -0.50
C LEU A 25 -5.77 8.49 -0.18
N ILE A 26 -6.61 9.41 -0.65
CA ILE A 26 -8.07 9.35 -0.46
C ILE A 26 -8.67 8.14 -1.20
N HIS A 27 -8.19 7.85 -2.41
CA HIS A 27 -8.64 6.70 -3.20
C HIS A 27 -8.27 5.38 -2.50
N LEU A 28 -6.99 5.20 -2.16
CA LEU A 28 -6.45 4.01 -1.52
C LEU A 28 -6.98 3.80 -0.10
N ALA A 29 -7.49 4.84 0.56
CA ALA A 29 -8.16 4.73 1.85
C ALA A 29 -9.37 3.76 1.83
N LYS A 30 -9.92 3.47 0.65
CA LYS A 30 -10.99 2.48 0.42
C LYS A 30 -10.47 1.04 0.24
N HIS A 31 -9.18 0.88 0.01
CA HIS A 31 -8.51 -0.40 -0.27
C HIS A 31 -7.57 -0.82 0.86
N LYS A 32 -7.86 -0.39 2.09
CA LYS A 32 -6.96 -0.64 3.24
C LYS A 32 -6.71 -2.13 3.44
N GLU A 33 -7.74 -2.97 3.32
CA GLU A 33 -7.59 -4.41 3.58
C GLU A 33 -6.79 -5.08 2.48
N GLU A 34 -7.01 -4.71 1.23
CA GLU A 34 -6.27 -5.22 0.06
C GLU A 34 -4.79 -4.81 0.10
N ILE A 35 -4.47 -3.61 0.62
CA ILE A 35 -3.09 -3.18 0.86
C ILE A 35 -2.43 -4.07 1.93
N ILE A 36 -3.15 -4.39 3.00
CA ILE A 36 -2.64 -5.28 4.06
C ILE A 36 -2.41 -6.68 3.51
N GLU A 37 -3.36 -7.22 2.75
CA GLU A 37 -3.20 -8.53 2.10
C GLU A 37 -1.99 -8.56 1.16
N HIS A 38 -1.76 -7.47 0.42
CA HIS A 38 -0.58 -7.34 -0.42
C HIS A 38 0.71 -7.35 0.40
N LEU A 39 0.80 -6.54 1.46
CA LEU A 39 1.97 -6.47 2.34
C LEU A 39 2.31 -7.83 2.94
N VAL A 40 1.30 -8.56 3.39
CA VAL A 40 1.47 -9.92 3.93
C VAL A 40 1.93 -10.91 2.86
N ALA A 41 1.52 -10.74 1.62
CA ALA A 41 1.90 -11.62 0.52
C ALA A 41 3.33 -11.36 -0.01
N VAL A 42 3.87 -10.15 0.16
CA VAL A 42 5.17 -9.76 -0.39
C VAL A 42 6.30 -9.69 0.62
N SER A 43 6.00 -9.71 1.92
CA SER A 43 7.00 -9.65 2.98
C SER A 43 6.66 -10.58 4.15
N ASP A 44 7.63 -11.40 4.55
CA ASP A 44 7.56 -12.26 5.75
C ASP A 44 7.74 -11.45 7.06
N GLU A 45 8.23 -10.22 6.91
CA GLU A 45 8.57 -9.28 7.97
C GLU A 45 7.74 -7.99 7.84
N CYS A 46 7.68 -7.19 8.91
CA CYS A 46 6.95 -5.93 8.86
C CYS A 46 7.83 -4.79 8.34
N GLU A 47 7.44 -4.18 7.22
CA GLU A 47 8.14 -3.05 6.59
C GLU A 47 8.23 -1.78 7.47
N PHE A 48 7.37 -1.66 8.49
CA PHE A 48 7.25 -0.44 9.30
C PHE A 48 7.91 -0.55 10.67
N CYS A 49 8.19 -1.77 11.15
CA CYS A 49 8.80 -1.97 12.46
C CYS A 49 10.31 -1.73 12.38
N SER A 50 10.89 -1.02 13.36
CA SER A 50 12.35 -0.85 13.44
C SER A 50 13.10 -2.17 13.74
N TYR A 51 12.40 -3.11 14.39
CA TYR A 51 12.89 -4.45 14.69
C TYR A 51 11.77 -5.44 14.34
N PRO A 52 11.58 -5.76 13.05
CA PRO A 52 10.52 -6.66 12.65
C PRO A 52 10.87 -8.08 13.09
N GLU A 53 9.87 -8.77 13.63
CA GLU A 53 9.93 -10.22 13.85
C GLU A 53 9.13 -10.91 12.75
N MET A 54 9.57 -12.10 12.35
CA MET A 54 8.81 -12.91 11.41
C MET A 54 7.43 -13.21 11.98
N SER A 55 6.41 -13.02 11.16
CA SER A 55 5.05 -13.35 11.57
C SER A 55 4.85 -14.87 11.59
N ALA A 56 4.28 -15.39 12.67
CA ALA A 56 3.97 -16.83 12.79
C ALA A 56 2.95 -17.35 11.75
N SER A 57 2.17 -16.46 11.12
CA SER A 57 1.24 -16.77 10.02
C SER A 57 0.78 -15.49 9.33
N ASP A 58 0.22 -15.61 8.13
CA ASP A 58 -0.41 -14.51 7.37
C ASP A 58 -1.49 -13.81 8.19
N LYS A 59 -2.28 -14.57 8.96
CA LYS A 59 -3.31 -14.01 9.83
C LYS A 59 -2.70 -13.16 10.94
N HIS A 60 -1.56 -13.59 11.48
CA HIS A 60 -0.82 -12.81 12.49
C HIS A 60 -0.23 -11.54 11.86
N ALA A 61 0.38 -11.65 10.68
CA ALA A 61 0.91 -10.51 9.94
C ALA A 61 -0.19 -9.48 9.62
N ALA A 62 -1.33 -9.93 9.08
CA ALA A 62 -2.46 -9.06 8.76
C ALA A 62 -3.04 -8.40 10.02
N ALA A 63 -3.12 -9.11 11.14
CA ALA A 63 -3.55 -8.53 12.41
C ALA A 63 -2.54 -7.48 12.89
N HIS A 64 -1.25 -7.75 12.80
CA HIS A 64 -0.19 -6.80 13.14
C HIS A 64 -0.34 -5.51 12.32
N TYR A 65 -0.44 -5.59 10.98
CA TYR A 65 -0.67 -4.40 10.14
C TYR A 65 -1.95 -3.64 10.47
N ARG A 66 -3.04 -4.33 10.84
CA ARG A 66 -4.31 -3.66 11.19
C ARG A 66 -4.25 -2.86 12.49
N TRP A 67 -3.52 -3.36 13.47
CA TRP A 67 -3.60 -2.87 14.86
C TRP A 67 -2.34 -2.15 15.35
N ALA A 68 -1.16 -2.50 14.83
CA ALA A 68 0.12 -1.94 15.27
C ALA A 68 0.52 -0.68 14.48
N HIS A 69 -0.01 -0.50 13.27
CA HIS A 69 0.37 0.61 12.38
C HIS A 69 -0.79 1.56 12.09
N GLN A 70 -0.46 2.82 11.87
CA GLN A 70 -1.46 3.81 11.52
C GLN A 70 -1.96 3.58 10.10
N LYS A 71 -3.24 3.87 9.89
CA LYS A 71 -3.82 3.83 8.52
C LYS A 71 -3.01 4.69 7.55
N HIS A 72 -2.48 5.82 8.01
CA HIS A 72 -1.73 6.72 7.14
C HIS A 72 -0.46 6.06 6.58
N GLU A 73 0.31 5.37 7.41
CA GLU A 73 1.58 4.70 7.03
C GLU A 73 1.35 3.66 5.93
N LEU A 74 0.31 2.83 6.06
CA LEU A 74 -0.07 1.84 5.05
C LEU A 74 -0.42 2.50 3.70
N LEU A 75 -1.09 3.65 3.75
CA LEU A 75 -1.50 4.37 2.54
C LEU A 75 -0.32 5.07 1.89
N GLU A 76 0.60 5.65 2.67
CA GLU A 76 1.81 6.28 2.13
C GLU A 76 2.68 5.26 1.42
N TRP A 77 2.93 4.10 2.04
CA TRP A 77 3.63 2.99 1.42
C TRP A 77 3.00 2.58 0.08
N ALA A 78 1.67 2.45 0.05
CA ALA A 78 0.96 2.07 -1.16
C ALA A 78 1.06 3.14 -2.25
N VAL A 79 1.13 4.43 -1.90
CA VAL A 79 1.33 5.51 -2.88
C VAL A 79 2.78 5.54 -3.37
N ASP A 80 3.76 5.38 -2.50
CA ASP A 80 5.18 5.36 -2.87
C ASP A 80 5.45 4.25 -3.90
N MET A 81 4.88 3.07 -3.68
CA MET A 81 4.96 1.94 -4.62
C MET A 81 4.30 2.23 -5.98
N LEU A 82 3.27 3.10 -6.03
CA LEU A 82 2.71 3.58 -7.31
C LEU A 82 3.64 4.60 -7.98
N GLU A 83 4.26 5.49 -7.23
CA GLU A 83 5.20 6.49 -7.74
C GLU A 83 6.44 5.83 -8.36
N GLU A 84 7.00 4.82 -7.67
CA GLU A 84 8.13 4.02 -8.17
C GLU A 84 7.77 3.33 -9.50
N LYS A 85 6.58 2.74 -9.60
CA LYS A 85 6.11 2.09 -10.84
C LYS A 85 5.91 3.07 -11.99
N THR A 86 5.45 4.29 -11.71
CA THR A 86 5.29 5.32 -12.75
C THR A 86 6.64 5.78 -13.27
N GLN A 87 7.64 5.98 -12.42
CA GLN A 87 8.98 6.42 -12.82
C GLN A 87 9.76 5.38 -13.64
N LEU A 88 9.50 4.09 -13.44
CA LEU A 88 10.11 2.99 -14.20
C LEU A 88 9.46 2.76 -15.57
N ALA A 89 8.31 3.39 -15.84
CA ALA A 89 7.59 3.26 -17.11
C ALA A 89 7.91 4.39 -18.11
N GLU A 90 8.72 5.37 -17.71
CA GLU A 90 9.24 6.48 -18.53
C GLU A 90 10.61 6.14 -19.12
#